data_AF-A0A090N5V2-F1
#
_entry.id   AF-A0A090N5V2-F1
#
_cell.length_a   1.000
_cell.length_b   1.000
_cell.length_c   1.000
_cell.angle_alpha   90.00
_cell.angle_beta   90.00
_cell.angle_gamma   90.00
#
_symmetry.space_group_name_H-M   'P 1'
#
loop_
_entity.id
_entity.type
_entity.pdbx_description
1 polymer ?
#
loop_
_entity_poly.entity_id
_entity_poly.type
_entity_poly.pdbx_seq_one_letter_code
_entity_poly.pdbx_strand_id
1 'polypeptide(L)'
;MPSAINNIPARKPAPLVIGLTNTTPLRPTNEIPRHVIEAAQAVPVEEFDAKKHVNFEFPKRAYTMQDWGYENQGISQIAGSDPFPLFIEAASKQVRRELLSDDVLKTCQYTSTFTKNQIRGYTQKQAPFAHALWKSPEVQNAVSAVAGIDLVHAFEYEIGHVNLFFSDGEDDKDTKNTLGSLGIMIVFRLYASPCYLTAQT
;
A
#
# COMPACT_ATOMS: atom_id res chain seq x y z
N MET A 1 21.20 -49.42 -9.82
CA MET A 1 20.77 -48.22 -9.08
C MET A 1 19.50 -47.70 -9.73
N PRO A 2 18.30 -47.98 -9.21
CA PRO A 2 17.09 -47.41 -9.79
C PRO A 2 17.03 -45.92 -9.45
N SER A 3 16.97 -45.11 -10.50
CA SER A 3 16.83 -43.66 -10.45
C SER A 3 15.59 -43.26 -9.67
N ALA A 4 15.76 -42.47 -8.61
CA ALA A 4 14.67 -41.82 -7.89
C ALA A 4 14.10 -40.70 -8.77
N ILE A 5 13.27 -41.07 -9.74
CA ILE A 5 12.44 -40.13 -10.48
C ILE A 5 11.06 -40.19 -9.82
N ASN A 6 10.56 -39.01 -9.45
CA ASN A 6 9.17 -38.68 -9.12
C ASN A 6 8.72 -38.87 -7.67
N ASN A 7 8.75 -37.74 -6.96
CA ASN A 7 7.51 -37.18 -6.41
C ASN A 7 7.68 -35.66 -6.28
N ILE A 8 7.63 -34.95 -7.42
CA ILE A 8 7.40 -33.50 -7.36
C ILE A 8 5.92 -33.35 -6.98
N PRO A 9 5.58 -32.81 -5.80
CA PRO A 9 4.19 -32.64 -5.40
C PRO A 9 3.46 -31.84 -6.48
N ALA A 10 2.28 -32.32 -6.88
CA ALA A 10 1.48 -31.70 -7.92
C ALA A 10 1.22 -30.22 -7.54
N ARG A 11 1.70 -29.30 -8.38
CA ARG A 11 1.55 -27.87 -8.16
C ARG A 11 0.06 -27.53 -8.12
N LYS A 12 -0.43 -27.06 -6.97
CA LYS A 12 -1.79 -26.52 -6.85
C LYS A 12 -1.98 -25.41 -7.88
N PRO A 13 -3.05 -25.41 -8.69
CA PRO A 13 -3.27 -24.37 -9.68
C PRO A 13 -3.40 -23.01 -9.01
N ALA A 14 -2.91 -21.96 -9.68
CA ALA A 14 -3.09 -20.60 -9.22
C ALA A 14 -4.60 -20.29 -9.09
N PRO A 15 -5.02 -19.56 -8.05
CA PRO A 15 -6.39 -19.07 -7.96
C PRO A 15 -6.79 -18.29 -9.21
N LEU A 16 -8.06 -18.41 -9.62
CA LEU A 16 -8.60 -17.57 -10.67
C LEU A 16 -8.62 -16.11 -10.18
N VAL A 17 -7.85 -15.25 -10.83
CA VAL A 17 -7.83 -13.82 -10.52
C VAL A 17 -8.94 -13.14 -11.30
N ILE A 18 -9.95 -12.62 -10.58
CA ILE A 18 -10.98 -11.76 -11.16
C ILE A 18 -10.42 -10.33 -11.16
N GLY A 19 -10.02 -9.86 -12.34
CA GLY A 19 -9.47 -8.53 -12.54
C GLY A 19 -10.52 -7.43 -12.57
N LEU A 20 -10.04 -6.20 -12.66
CA LEU A 20 -10.89 -5.03 -12.88
C LEU A 20 -11.55 -5.13 -14.27
N THR A 21 -12.84 -4.79 -14.38
CA THR A 21 -13.54 -4.80 -15.68
C THR A 21 -13.41 -3.48 -16.44
N ASN A 22 -12.87 -2.43 -15.80
CA ASN A 22 -12.73 -1.12 -16.44
C ASN A 22 -11.61 -1.16 -17.48
N THR A 23 -11.93 -0.76 -18.71
CA THR A 23 -10.98 -0.66 -19.82
C THR A 23 -10.34 0.72 -19.93
N THR A 24 -10.89 1.72 -19.23
CA THR A 24 -10.41 3.11 -19.23
C THR A 24 -10.30 3.68 -17.81
N PRO A 25 -9.42 4.69 -17.58
CA PRO A 25 -9.36 5.39 -16.31
C PRO A 25 -10.67 6.13 -16.02
N LEU A 26 -11.29 5.84 -14.88
CA LEU A 26 -12.51 6.52 -14.42
C LEU A 26 -12.18 7.50 -13.30
N ARG A 27 -12.79 8.69 -13.36
CA ARG A 27 -12.77 9.65 -12.26
C ARG A 27 -13.92 9.33 -11.29
N PRO A 28 -13.69 9.44 -9.97
CA PRO A 28 -14.76 9.24 -9.01
C PRO A 28 -15.81 10.34 -9.14
N THR A 29 -17.07 9.96 -8.97
CA THR A 29 -18.21 10.88 -8.86
C THR A 29 -18.54 11.20 -7.40
N ASN A 30 -18.01 10.42 -6.47
CA ASN A 30 -18.23 10.62 -5.04
C ASN A 30 -17.25 11.66 -4.51
N GLU A 31 -17.78 12.66 -3.82
CA GLU A 31 -16.95 13.68 -3.19
C GLU A 31 -16.34 13.16 -1.89
N ILE A 32 -15.08 13.51 -1.67
CA ILE A 32 -14.41 13.26 -0.38
C ILE A 32 -15.00 14.25 0.63
N PRO A 33 -15.38 13.82 1.85
CA PRO A 33 -15.95 14.72 2.84
C PRO A 33 -15.00 15.90 3.14
N ARG A 34 -15.53 17.12 3.03
CA ARG A 34 -14.73 18.36 3.11
C ARG A 34 -13.91 18.49 4.40
N HIS A 35 -14.47 18.10 5.53
CA HIS A 35 -13.78 18.13 6.82
C HIS A 35 -12.53 17.24 6.86
N VAL A 36 -12.48 16.17 6.05
CA VAL A 36 -11.31 15.28 5.95
C VAL A 36 -10.18 15.98 5.19
N ILE A 37 -10.53 16.67 4.10
CA ILE A 37 -9.57 17.45 3.30
C ILE A 37 -9.00 18.57 4.16
N GLU A 38 -9.86 19.35 4.81
CA GLU A 38 -9.45 20.48 5.65
C GLU A 38 -8.57 20.03 6.82
N ALA A 39 -8.91 18.92 7.48
CA ALA A 39 -8.08 18.36 8.57
C ALA A 39 -6.69 17.91 8.08
N ALA A 40 -6.61 17.32 6.89
CA ALA A 40 -5.32 16.92 6.32
C ALA A 40 -4.48 18.13 5.88
N GLN A 41 -5.11 19.13 5.26
CA GLN A 41 -4.44 20.34 4.78
C GLN A 41 -4.00 21.27 5.92
N ALA A 42 -4.63 21.19 7.09
CA ALA A 42 -4.26 21.94 8.29
C ALA A 42 -2.90 21.49 8.91
N VAL A 43 -2.38 20.33 8.50
CA VAL A 43 -1.06 19.85 8.94
C VAL A 43 0.02 20.80 8.39
N PRO A 44 0.92 21.33 9.23
CA PRO A 44 2.03 22.16 8.77
C PRO A 44 2.94 21.40 7.80
N VAL A 45 3.46 22.07 6.78
CA VAL A 45 4.40 21.46 5.83
C VAL A 45 5.66 21.04 6.58
N GLU A 46 6.15 19.84 6.29
CA GLU A 46 7.44 19.37 6.75
C GLU A 46 8.17 18.63 5.61
N GLU A 47 9.50 18.70 5.60
CA GLU A 47 10.33 17.90 4.71
C GLU A 47 10.56 16.50 5.28
N PHE A 48 10.76 15.52 4.40
CA PHE A 48 11.03 14.15 4.81
C PHE A 48 12.46 14.01 5.33
N ASP A 49 12.58 13.55 6.58
CA ASP A 49 13.80 13.05 7.20
C ASP A 49 13.59 11.61 7.69
N ALA A 50 14.37 10.66 7.17
CA ALA A 50 14.25 9.26 7.54
C ALA A 50 14.46 9.00 9.05
N LYS A 51 15.40 9.71 9.70
CA LYS A 51 15.69 9.52 11.12
C LYS A 51 14.55 9.98 12.02
N LYS A 52 13.80 10.98 11.56
CA LYS A 52 12.64 11.52 12.28
C LYS A 52 11.37 10.74 12.00
N HIS A 53 11.18 10.30 10.75
CA HIS A 53 9.89 9.83 10.27
C HIS A 53 9.77 8.31 10.23
N VAL A 54 10.86 7.58 9.97
CA VAL A 54 10.83 6.11 9.89
C VAL A 54 10.86 5.52 11.30
N ASN A 55 9.91 4.63 11.59
CA ASN A 55 9.81 3.89 12.84
C ASN A 55 9.34 2.48 12.53
N PHE A 56 10.24 1.72 11.91
CA PHE A 56 9.96 0.37 11.47
C PHE A 56 10.00 -0.60 12.65
N GLU A 57 8.93 -1.38 12.80
CA GLU A 57 8.90 -2.57 13.65
C GLU A 57 8.44 -3.75 12.81
N PHE A 58 9.01 -4.93 13.06
CA PHE A 58 8.57 -6.13 12.37
C PHE A 58 7.12 -6.49 12.73
N PRO A 59 6.35 -7.01 11.76
CA PRO A 59 5.00 -7.50 12.04
C PRO A 59 5.04 -8.64 13.07
N LYS A 60 4.02 -8.69 13.91
CA LYS A 60 3.87 -9.75 14.93
C LYS A 60 3.76 -11.14 14.32
N ARG A 61 3.19 -11.22 13.12
CA ARG A 61 3.03 -12.47 12.37
C ARG A 61 3.25 -12.22 10.88
N ALA A 62 3.99 -13.13 10.26
CA ALA A 62 4.04 -13.29 8.81
C ALA A 62 3.32 -14.60 8.44
N TYR A 63 2.62 -14.57 7.31
CA TYR A 63 1.97 -15.72 6.69
C TYR A 63 2.84 -16.19 5.54
N THR A 64 3.05 -17.49 5.44
CA THR A 64 3.87 -18.09 4.39
C THR A 64 3.01 -18.67 3.28
N MET A 65 3.60 -18.86 2.10
CA MET A 65 2.94 -19.57 1.00
C MET A 65 2.60 -21.01 1.38
N GLN A 66 3.38 -21.62 2.28
CA GLN A 66 3.12 -22.95 2.83
C GLN A 66 1.83 -22.99 3.67
N ASP A 67 1.56 -21.96 4.48
CA ASP A 67 0.33 -21.87 5.29
C ASP A 67 -0.95 -21.93 4.43
N TRP A 68 -0.86 -21.58 3.14
CA TRP A 68 -1.96 -21.60 2.17
C TRP A 68 -1.89 -22.78 1.18
N GLY A 69 -0.93 -23.69 1.36
CA GLY A 69 -0.70 -24.84 0.48
C GLY A 69 -0.15 -24.48 -0.91
N TYR A 70 0.59 -23.37 -1.00
CA TYR A 70 1.29 -22.89 -2.20
C TYR A 70 2.81 -22.92 -2.03
N GLU A 71 3.33 -23.84 -1.23
CA GLU A 71 4.77 -24.03 -1.03
C GLU A 71 5.51 -24.16 -2.36
N ASN A 72 6.69 -23.54 -2.46
CA ASN A 72 7.51 -23.50 -3.67
C ASN A 72 6.81 -22.85 -4.90
N GLN A 73 5.77 -22.04 -4.67
CA GLN A 73 5.14 -21.20 -5.69
C GLN A 73 5.30 -19.72 -5.34
N GLY A 74 5.59 -18.89 -6.35
CA GLY A 74 5.86 -17.46 -6.16
C GLY A 74 7.34 -17.15 -6.06
N ILE A 75 7.66 -15.87 -5.90
CA ILE A 75 9.05 -15.38 -5.80
C ILE A 75 9.49 -15.30 -4.32
N SER A 76 8.57 -15.01 -3.41
CA SER A 76 8.81 -15.01 -1.97
C SER A 76 8.07 -16.15 -1.27
N GLN A 77 8.67 -16.66 -0.19
CA GLN A 77 8.02 -17.58 0.75
C GLN A 77 6.99 -16.88 1.65
N ILE A 78 7.07 -15.55 1.78
CA ILE A 78 6.12 -14.74 2.53
C ILE A 78 4.92 -14.44 1.64
N ALA A 79 3.73 -14.84 2.08
CA ALA A 79 2.47 -14.60 1.43
C ALA A 79 1.80 -13.30 1.91
N GLY A 80 2.09 -12.88 3.14
CA GLY A 80 1.59 -11.64 3.74
C GLY A 80 2.07 -11.46 5.16
N SER A 81 1.64 -10.39 5.82
CA SER A 81 1.93 -10.13 7.23
C SER A 81 0.77 -9.39 7.89
N ASP A 82 0.75 -9.44 9.23
CA ASP A 82 -0.10 -8.54 10.02
C ASP A 82 0.32 -7.08 9.80
N PRO A 83 -0.57 -6.10 10.01
CA PRO A 83 -0.19 -4.68 9.96
C PRO A 83 0.96 -4.34 10.91
N PHE A 84 1.90 -3.52 10.44
CA PHE A 84 3.06 -3.10 11.20
C PHE A 84 3.37 -1.62 10.95
N PRO A 85 4.00 -0.92 11.92
CA PRO A 85 4.40 0.46 11.73
C PRO A 85 5.63 0.52 10.82
N LEU A 86 5.55 1.34 9.78
CA LEU A 86 6.67 1.65 8.88
C LEU A 86 7.26 3.03 9.19
N PHE A 87 6.40 3.95 9.61
CA PHE A 87 6.73 5.32 9.96
C PHE A 87 5.77 5.85 11.04
N ILE A 88 6.15 6.93 11.69
CA ILE A 88 5.37 7.53 12.77
C ILE A 88 4.05 8.15 12.27
N GLU A 89 3.14 8.41 13.19
CA GLU A 89 1.85 9.04 12.88
C GLU A 89 2.02 10.41 12.20
N ALA A 90 3.02 11.20 12.60
CA ALA A 90 3.31 12.49 11.98
C ALA A 90 3.66 12.37 10.49
N ALA A 91 4.43 11.35 10.10
CA ALA A 91 4.74 11.07 8.70
C ALA A 91 3.48 10.63 7.93
N SER A 92 2.62 9.84 8.56
CA SER A 92 1.31 9.47 7.99
C SER A 92 0.44 10.70 7.69
N LYS A 93 0.46 11.69 8.60
CA LYS A 93 -0.25 12.96 8.44
C LYS A 93 0.32 13.80 7.30
N GLN A 94 1.65 13.85 7.14
CA GLN A 94 2.29 14.53 6.01
C GLN A 94 1.92 13.88 4.66
N VAL A 95 1.96 12.55 4.58
CA VAL A 95 1.50 11.84 3.37
C VAL A 95 0.04 12.16 3.06
N ARG A 96 -0.84 12.12 4.06
CA ARG A 96 -2.27 12.48 3.89
C ARG A 96 -2.44 13.92 3.41
N ARG A 97 -1.70 14.86 3.98
CA ARG A 97 -1.70 16.28 3.58
C ARG A 97 -1.42 16.46 2.09
N GLU A 98 -0.39 15.80 1.57
CA GLU A 98 -0.01 15.90 0.16
C GLU A 98 -1.01 15.20 -0.75
N LEU A 99 -1.42 13.98 -0.39
CA LEU A 99 -2.35 13.20 -1.19
C LEU A 99 -3.75 13.82 -1.27
N LEU A 100 -4.17 14.54 -0.22
CA LEU A 100 -5.43 15.28 -0.18
C LEU A 100 -5.28 16.77 -0.56
N SER A 101 -4.20 17.12 -1.25
CA SER A 101 -4.07 18.44 -1.87
C SER A 101 -4.97 18.55 -3.10
N ASP A 102 -5.47 19.75 -3.38
CA ASP A 102 -6.38 19.99 -4.49
C ASP A 102 -5.78 19.57 -5.85
N ASP A 103 -4.46 19.75 -6.03
CA ASP A 103 -3.79 19.36 -7.26
C ASP A 103 -3.74 17.83 -7.44
N VAL A 104 -3.44 17.08 -6.38
CA VAL A 104 -3.44 15.60 -6.41
C VAL A 104 -4.86 15.07 -6.59
N LEU A 105 -5.85 15.60 -5.88
CA LEU A 105 -7.23 15.17 -6.03
C LEU A 105 -7.75 15.42 -7.45
N LYS A 106 -7.40 16.57 -8.05
CA LYS A 106 -7.81 16.91 -9.41
C LYS A 106 -7.16 16.02 -10.48
N THR A 107 -5.89 15.66 -10.32
CA THR A 107 -5.09 15.04 -11.39
C THR A 107 -4.87 13.54 -11.19
N CYS A 108 -4.80 13.07 -9.95
CA CYS A 108 -4.36 11.72 -9.57
C CYS A 108 -5.44 10.87 -8.89
N GLN A 109 -6.66 11.38 -8.70
CA GLN A 109 -7.76 10.62 -8.12
C GLN A 109 -8.52 9.82 -9.18
N TYR A 110 -8.71 8.53 -8.93
CA TYR A 110 -9.40 7.59 -9.82
C TYR A 110 -10.38 6.73 -9.03
N THR A 111 -11.27 6.05 -9.74
CA THR A 111 -12.15 5.01 -9.21
C THR A 111 -12.01 3.73 -10.01
N SER A 112 -12.35 2.62 -9.37
CA SER A 112 -12.32 1.28 -9.95
C SER A 112 -13.58 0.51 -9.50
N THR A 113 -13.90 -0.62 -10.13
CA THR A 113 -14.98 -1.50 -9.63
C THR A 113 -14.73 -2.05 -8.23
N PHE A 114 -13.47 -2.09 -7.75
CA PHE A 114 -13.13 -2.55 -6.40
C PHE A 114 -12.97 -1.42 -5.38
N THR A 115 -12.66 -0.21 -5.84
CA THR A 115 -12.32 0.93 -4.97
C THR A 115 -12.99 2.19 -5.47
N LYS A 116 -13.89 2.74 -4.64
CA LYS A 116 -14.61 4.00 -4.91
C LYS A 116 -13.66 5.18 -5.05
N ASN A 117 -12.53 5.17 -4.35
CA ASN A 117 -11.51 6.22 -4.40
C ASN A 117 -10.12 5.62 -4.28
N GLN A 118 -9.23 6.03 -5.18
CA GLN A 118 -7.82 5.69 -5.15
C GLN A 118 -6.98 6.84 -5.71
N ILE A 119 -5.78 7.02 -5.19
CA ILE A 119 -4.79 8.01 -5.65
C ILE A 119 -3.58 7.26 -6.20
N ARG A 120 -3.23 7.54 -7.46
CA ARG A 120 -2.06 6.96 -8.14
C ARG A 120 -1.50 7.95 -9.17
N GLY A 121 -0.23 7.80 -9.52
CA GLY A 121 0.41 8.62 -10.54
C GLY A 121 0.68 10.06 -10.11
N TYR A 122 0.80 10.32 -8.81
CA TYR A 122 1.26 11.63 -8.34
C TYR A 122 2.77 11.77 -8.56
N THR A 123 3.21 12.99 -8.85
CA THR A 123 4.63 13.27 -9.11
C THR A 123 5.35 13.79 -7.86
N GLN A 124 6.69 13.77 -7.90
CA GLN A 124 7.51 14.39 -6.85
C GLN A 124 7.18 15.86 -6.59
N LYS A 125 6.70 16.60 -7.61
CA LYS A 125 6.30 18.01 -7.44
C LYS A 125 5.02 18.17 -6.63
N GLN A 126 4.14 17.18 -6.71
CA GLN A 126 2.82 17.21 -6.07
C GLN A 126 2.85 16.67 -4.65
N ALA A 127 3.67 15.65 -4.41
CA ALA A 127 3.83 15.02 -3.11
C ALA A 127 5.32 14.74 -2.80
N PRO A 128 6.13 15.80 -2.58
CA PRO A 128 7.57 15.65 -2.34
C PRO A 128 7.89 14.82 -1.10
N PHE A 129 7.14 14.96 0.00
CA PHE A 129 7.34 14.18 1.21
C PHE A 129 7.04 12.71 0.97
N ALA A 130 5.87 12.37 0.41
CA ALA A 130 5.48 10.99 0.15
C ALA A 130 6.45 10.32 -0.83
N HIS A 131 6.85 11.03 -1.87
CA HIS A 131 7.79 10.51 -2.86
C HIS A 131 9.18 10.27 -2.27
N ALA A 132 9.70 11.19 -1.43
CA ALA A 132 10.95 11.01 -0.72
C ALA A 132 10.88 9.85 0.29
N LEU A 133 9.75 9.71 1.00
CA LEU A 133 9.50 8.63 1.94
C LEU A 133 9.57 7.26 1.25
N TRP A 134 8.85 7.07 0.15
CA TRP A 134 8.85 5.79 -0.57
C TRP A 134 10.20 5.47 -1.22
N LYS A 135 10.93 6.48 -1.70
CA LYS A 135 12.28 6.29 -2.28
C LYS A 135 13.39 6.20 -1.23
N SER A 136 13.09 6.31 0.06
CA SER A 136 14.12 6.23 1.10
C SER A 136 14.64 4.79 1.24
N PRO A 137 15.97 4.60 1.37
CA PRO A 137 16.54 3.27 1.55
C PRO A 137 16.06 2.61 2.84
N GLU A 138 15.75 3.38 3.89
CA GLU A 138 15.23 2.88 5.16
C GLU A 138 13.86 2.20 4.97
N VAL A 139 12.94 2.85 4.26
CA VAL A 139 11.61 2.30 3.96
C VAL A 139 11.74 1.10 3.01
N GLN A 140 12.56 1.20 1.98
CA GLN A 140 12.78 0.11 1.03
C GLN A 140 13.34 -1.14 1.73
N ASN A 141 14.36 -0.98 2.57
CA ASN A 141 14.97 -2.08 3.32
C ASN A 141 13.99 -2.71 4.31
N ALA A 142 13.19 -1.91 5.02
CA ALA A 142 12.17 -2.40 5.93
C ALA A 142 11.13 -3.27 5.20
N VAL A 143 10.66 -2.80 4.05
CA VAL A 143 9.69 -3.51 3.22
C VAL A 143 10.28 -4.81 2.63
N SER A 144 11.52 -4.76 2.11
CA SER A 144 12.23 -5.95 1.64
C SER A 144 12.43 -6.99 2.75
N ALA A 145 12.78 -6.54 3.96
CA ALA A 145 12.96 -7.42 5.12
C ALA A 145 11.66 -8.15 5.51
N VAL A 146 10.51 -7.47 5.47
CA VAL A 146 9.21 -8.11 5.72
C VAL A 146 8.80 -9.03 4.57
N ALA A 147 9.10 -8.64 3.33
CA ALA A 147 8.81 -9.47 2.16
C ALA A 147 9.73 -10.70 2.06
N GLY A 148 10.84 -10.74 2.78
CA GLY A 148 11.84 -11.81 2.74
C GLY A 148 12.63 -11.89 1.43
N ILE A 149 12.53 -10.85 0.59
CA ILE A 149 13.23 -10.71 -0.69
C ILE A 149 13.53 -9.23 -0.94
N ASP A 150 14.54 -8.95 -1.75
CA ASP A 150 14.86 -7.58 -2.14
C ASP A 150 13.83 -7.04 -3.12
N LEU A 151 13.17 -5.94 -2.72
CA LEU A 151 12.17 -5.26 -3.51
C LEU A 151 12.72 -3.96 -4.08
N VAL A 152 12.36 -3.69 -5.33
CA VAL A 152 12.65 -2.44 -6.03
C VAL A 152 11.36 -1.87 -6.61
N HIS A 153 11.28 -0.54 -6.70
CA HIS A 153 10.13 0.12 -7.31
C HIS A 153 10.08 -0.22 -8.81
N ALA A 154 9.03 -0.92 -9.24
CA ALA A 154 8.90 -1.33 -10.65
C ALA A 154 8.58 -0.15 -11.59
N PHE A 155 7.72 0.76 -11.16
CA PHE A 155 7.28 1.91 -11.96
C PHE A 155 7.16 3.15 -11.08
N GLU A 156 7.69 4.27 -11.57
CA GLU A 156 7.57 5.56 -10.87
C GLU A 156 6.12 6.04 -10.78
N TYR A 157 5.28 5.70 -11.77
CA TYR A 157 3.87 6.07 -11.79
C TYR A 157 3.04 5.39 -10.67
N GLU A 158 3.45 4.21 -10.19
CA GLU A 158 2.72 3.45 -9.17
C GLU A 158 3.29 3.65 -7.76
N ILE A 159 4.21 4.60 -7.58
CA ILE A 159 4.80 4.86 -6.28
C ILE A 159 3.73 5.29 -5.27
N GLY A 160 3.67 4.59 -4.14
CA GLY A 160 2.73 4.90 -3.06
C GLY A 160 1.26 4.92 -3.47
N HIS A 161 0.81 4.02 -4.37
CA HIS A 161 -0.62 3.88 -4.69
C HIS A 161 -1.44 3.69 -3.40
N VAL A 162 -2.40 4.59 -3.19
CA VAL A 162 -3.28 4.64 -2.03
C VAL A 162 -4.72 4.35 -2.45
N ASN A 163 -5.40 3.49 -1.68
CA ASN A 163 -6.85 3.40 -1.69
C ASN A 163 -7.42 4.26 -0.54
N LEU A 164 -8.44 5.05 -0.83
CA LEU A 164 -9.12 5.88 0.16
C LEU A 164 -10.46 5.25 0.53
N PHE A 165 -10.61 4.98 1.82
CA PHE A 165 -11.85 4.48 2.41
C PHE A 165 -12.34 5.50 3.44
N PHE A 166 -13.65 5.75 3.38
CA PHE A 166 -14.36 6.63 4.30
C PHE A 166 -15.50 5.80 4.91
N SER A 167 -15.66 5.86 6.23
CA SER A 167 -16.82 5.27 6.89
C SER A 167 -18.02 6.17 6.64
N ASP A 168 -19.07 5.61 6.05
CA ASP A 168 -20.36 6.27 5.83
C ASP A 168 -21.15 6.28 7.17
N GLY A 169 -20.59 6.85 8.24
CA GLY A 169 -21.31 7.31 9.45
C GLY A 169 -22.31 6.39 10.20
N GLU A 170 -22.51 5.10 9.87
CA GLU A 170 -23.57 4.28 10.48
C GLU A 170 -23.13 3.47 11.71
N ASP A 171 -21.83 3.34 11.98
CA ASP A 171 -21.31 2.52 13.09
C ASP A 171 -20.87 3.33 14.33
N ASP A 172 -21.14 4.64 14.39
CA ASP A 172 -20.65 5.51 15.47
C ASP A 172 -21.66 5.65 16.64
N LYS A 173 -22.12 4.51 17.19
CA LYS A 173 -22.91 4.50 18.44
C LYS A 173 -22.14 4.12 19.71
N ASP A 174 -20.92 3.58 19.61
CA ASP A 174 -20.21 3.09 20.81
C ASP A 174 -18.81 3.68 21.07
N THR A 175 -18.36 4.72 20.37
CA THR A 175 -17.01 5.29 20.62
C THR A 175 -17.00 6.77 20.98
N LYS A 176 -17.83 7.17 21.95
CA LYS A 176 -17.73 8.50 22.57
C LYS A 176 -16.57 8.56 23.60
N ASN A 177 -15.32 8.53 23.14
CA ASN A 177 -14.20 9.22 23.81
C ASN A 177 -12.84 9.17 23.07
N THR A 178 -12.83 9.23 21.75
CA THR A 178 -11.57 9.41 21.00
C THR A 178 -11.77 10.43 19.88
N LEU A 179 -11.32 11.65 20.15
CA LEU A 179 -11.12 12.69 19.15
C LEU A 179 -10.24 12.12 18.01
N GLY A 180 -10.83 11.77 16.85
CA GLY A 180 -10.07 11.55 15.61
C GLY A 180 -10.17 10.21 14.87
N SER A 181 -11.17 9.36 15.08
CA SER A 181 -11.27 8.07 14.36
C SER A 181 -12.18 8.12 13.11
N LEU A 182 -11.88 8.97 12.14
CA LEU A 182 -12.24 8.65 10.75
C LEU A 182 -11.05 7.88 10.17
N GLY A 183 -11.11 6.55 10.27
CA GLY A 183 -10.03 5.66 9.86
C GLY A 183 -9.82 5.70 8.35
N ILE A 184 -9.04 6.66 7.85
CA ILE A 184 -8.48 6.56 6.50
C ILE A 184 -7.47 5.42 6.54
N MET A 185 -7.93 4.22 6.19
CA MET A 185 -7.05 3.09 5.97
C MET A 185 -6.39 3.26 4.62
N ILE A 186 -5.24 3.94 4.61
CA ILE A 186 -4.36 3.97 3.45
C ILE A 186 -3.70 2.59 3.37
N VAL A 187 -4.25 1.74 2.51
CA VAL A 187 -3.61 0.46 2.18
C VAL A 187 -2.58 0.75 1.10
N PHE A 188 -1.30 0.75 1.48
CA PHE A 188 -0.21 0.72 0.52
C PHE A 188 -0.15 -0.68 -0.08
N ARG A 189 -0.59 -0.83 -1.32
CA ARG A 189 -0.49 -2.10 -2.02
C ARG A 189 0.85 -2.14 -2.74
N LEU A 190 1.82 -2.79 -2.12
CA LEU A 190 3.04 -3.18 -2.82
C LEU A 190 2.67 -4.31 -3.78
N TYR A 191 2.53 -3.99 -5.05
CA TYR A 191 2.27 -4.98 -6.09
C TYR A 191 3.51 -5.84 -6.31
N ALA A 192 3.57 -6.99 -5.64
CA ALA A 192 4.41 -8.09 -6.06
C ALA A 192 3.64 -8.97 -7.06
N SER A 193 3.35 -8.43 -8.24
CA SER A 193 2.74 -9.24 -9.31
C SER A 193 3.85 -10.02 -10.03
N PRO A 194 3.72 -11.34 -10.25
CA PRO A 194 4.75 -12.16 -10.90
C PRO A 194 5.04 -11.77 -12.36
N CYS A 195 4.25 -10.87 -12.95
CA CYS A 195 4.50 -10.35 -14.29
C CYS A 195 5.43 -9.12 -14.34
N TYR A 196 5.80 -8.51 -13.20
CA TYR A 196 6.49 -7.22 -13.18
C TYR A 196 7.69 -7.09 -12.22
N LEU A 197 8.14 -8.20 -11.61
CA LEU A 197 9.35 -8.21 -10.78
C LEU A 197 10.46 -8.97 -11.49
N THR A 198 11.49 -8.25 -11.93
CA THR A 198 12.82 -8.84 -12.13
C THR A 198 13.52 -8.86 -10.77
N ALA A 199 13.69 -10.05 -10.19
CA ALA A 199 14.65 -10.21 -9.11
C ALA A 199 16.05 -9.94 -9.72
N GLN A 200 16.79 -8.99 -9.15
CA GLN A 200 18.22 -8.92 -9.45
C GLN A 200 18.89 -10.03 -8.65
N THR A 201 19.33 -11.06 -9.37
CA THR A 201 20.26 -12.10 -8.88
C THR A 201 21.66 -11.56 -8.77
#